data_AF-A0A945DWT4-F1
#
_entry.id   AF-A0A945DWT4-F1
#
_cell.length_a   1.000
_cell.length_b   1.000
_cell.length_c   1.000
_cell.angle_alpha   90.00
_cell.angle_beta   90.00
_cell.angle_gamma   90.00
#
_symmetry.space_group_name_H-M   'P 1'
#
loop_
_entity.id
_entity.type
_entity.pdbx_description
1 polymer ?
#
loop_
_entity_poly.entity_id
_entity_poly.type
_entity_poly.pdbx_seq_one_letter_code
_entity_poly.pdbx_strand_id
1 'polypeptide(L)'
;MHEWVRHAFEVCGVATELCSETRPSGPGQCFVGAEKNDLQFCGNKIAGAAQRRNRDGMLIQGSVQAKATGIDREAWEIAMLAESDWSEWQPAESFITEATALASSKYAAAAHNQKR
;
A
#
# COMPACT_ATOMS: atom_id res chain seq x y z
N MET A 1 3.21 -10.25 -1.44
CA MET A 1 2.28 -9.10 -1.52
C MET A 1 2.47 -8.32 -2.82
N HIS A 2 3.61 -7.66 -3.07
CA HIS A 2 3.77 -6.89 -4.33
C HIS A 2 3.65 -7.74 -5.61
N GLU A 3 4.04 -9.02 -5.56
CA GLU A 3 3.79 -9.95 -6.68
C GLU A 3 2.30 -10.23 -6.94
N TRP A 4 1.46 -10.27 -5.89
CA TRP A 4 0.02 -10.42 -6.02
C TRP A 4 -0.60 -9.19 -6.67
N VAL A 5 -0.17 -7.99 -6.24
CA VAL A 5 -0.56 -6.72 -6.87
C VAL A 5 -0.12 -6.69 -8.34
N ARG A 6 1.13 -7.09 -8.64
CA ARG A 6 1.65 -7.20 -10.02
C ARG A 6 0.79 -8.13 -10.87
N HIS A 7 0.43 -9.29 -10.33
CA HIS A 7 -0.37 -10.27 -11.06
C HIS A 7 -1.77 -9.74 -11.40
N ALA A 8 -2.43 -9.02 -10.48
CA ALA A 8 -3.71 -8.39 -10.78
C ALA A 8 -3.61 -7.37 -11.93
N PHE A 9 -2.51 -6.61 -12.04
CA PHE A 9 -2.27 -5.75 -13.20
C PHE A 9 -2.04 -6.56 -14.49
N GLU A 10 -1.32 -7.67 -14.40
CA GLU A 10 -1.06 -8.59 -15.52
C GLU A 10 -2.34 -9.20 -16.09
N VAL A 11 -3.27 -9.65 -15.23
CA VAL A 11 -4.61 -10.13 -15.61
C VAL A 11 -5.40 -9.07 -16.39
N CYS A 12 -5.23 -7.80 -16.03
CA CYS A 12 -5.87 -6.67 -16.72
C CYS A 12 -5.08 -6.17 -17.93
N GLY A 13 -4.05 -6.89 -18.39
CA GLY A 13 -3.26 -6.53 -19.57
C GLY A 13 -2.25 -5.40 -19.37
N VAL A 14 -1.96 -5.03 -18.12
CA VAL A 14 -0.99 -3.98 -17.78
C VAL A 14 0.33 -4.62 -17.33
N ALA A 15 1.36 -4.50 -18.17
CA ALA A 15 2.70 -4.94 -17.82
C ALA A 15 3.31 -4.02 -16.76
N THR A 16 3.68 -4.59 -15.61
CA THR A 16 4.29 -3.88 -14.49
C THR A 16 5.53 -4.62 -13.98
N GLU A 17 6.43 -3.88 -13.36
CA GLU A 17 7.75 -4.40 -12.93
C GLU A 17 7.99 -4.11 -11.46
N LEU A 18 8.68 -5.02 -10.77
CA LEU A 18 9.18 -4.77 -9.43
C LEU A 18 10.49 -3.98 -9.51
N CYS A 19 10.62 -2.95 -8.68
CA CYS A 19 11.85 -2.18 -8.59
C CYS A 19 13.00 -3.04 -8.06
N SER A 20 14.08 -3.16 -8.84
CA SER A 20 15.25 -3.98 -8.49
C SER A 20 16.09 -3.36 -7.38
N GLU A 21 16.10 -2.02 -7.29
CA GLU A 21 16.92 -1.23 -6.37
C GLU A 21 16.20 0.03 -5.91
N THR A 22 16.60 0.56 -4.75
CA THR A 22 16.02 1.79 -4.23
C THR A 22 16.45 2.99 -5.05
N ARG A 23 15.46 3.78 -5.51
CA ARG A 23 15.62 5.11 -6.08
C ARG A 23 15.22 6.15 -5.04
N PRO A 24 16.18 6.85 -4.41
CA PRO A 24 15.91 7.74 -3.31
C PRO A 24 15.09 8.96 -3.75
N SER A 25 14.22 9.41 -2.86
CA SER A 25 13.49 10.67 -2.96
C SER A 25 13.50 11.39 -1.62
N GLY A 26 13.09 12.67 -1.62
CA GLY A 26 12.97 13.43 -0.38
C GLY A 26 11.93 12.84 0.60
N PRO A 27 11.97 13.23 1.89
CA PRO A 27 10.97 12.84 2.88
C PRO A 27 9.55 13.16 2.40
N GLY A 28 8.60 12.24 2.65
CA GLY A 28 7.20 12.40 2.24
C GLY A 28 6.91 12.22 0.75
N GLN A 29 7.92 11.95 -0.09
CA GLN A 29 7.76 11.81 -1.54
C GLN A 29 7.55 10.34 -1.98
N CYS A 30 6.55 9.68 -1.39
CA CYS A 30 6.37 8.22 -1.51
C CYS A 30 6.22 7.66 -2.93
N PHE A 31 5.83 8.48 -3.92
CA PHE A 31 5.65 8.08 -5.33
C PHE A 31 6.68 8.69 -6.29
N VAL A 32 7.56 9.57 -5.81
CA VAL A 32 8.65 10.12 -6.63
C VAL A 32 9.83 9.16 -6.66
N GLY A 33 10.21 8.65 -5.49
CA GLY A 33 11.18 7.56 -5.36
C GLY A 33 10.52 6.20 -5.45
N ALA A 34 11.34 5.16 -5.45
CA ALA A 34 10.88 3.78 -5.36
C ALA A 34 11.80 3.00 -4.42
N GLU A 35 11.24 2.22 -3.52
CA GLU A 35 11.99 1.25 -2.75
C GLU A 35 12.10 -0.06 -3.53
N LYS A 36 13.08 -0.89 -3.14
CA LYS A 36 13.18 -2.24 -3.69
C LYS A 36 11.85 -2.98 -3.54
N ASN A 37 11.45 -3.66 -4.61
CA ASN A 37 10.20 -4.37 -4.80
C ASN A 37 8.94 -3.50 -4.91
N ASP A 38 9.02 -2.17 -4.88
CA ASP A 38 7.86 -1.35 -5.24
C ASP A 38 7.43 -1.64 -6.68
N LEU A 39 6.13 -1.54 -6.96
CA LEU A 39 5.59 -1.82 -8.28
C LEU A 39 5.70 -0.59 -9.18
N GLN A 40 6.11 -0.80 -10.41
CA GLN A 40 6.35 0.24 -11.39
C GLN A 40 5.59 0.00 -12.70
N PHE A 41 5.25 1.11 -13.36
CA PHE A 41 4.75 1.16 -14.72
C PHE A 41 5.53 2.21 -15.50
N CYS A 42 6.11 1.83 -16.63
CA CYS A 42 6.97 2.70 -17.44
C CYS A 42 8.07 3.40 -16.62
N GLY A 43 8.71 2.67 -15.69
CA GLY A 43 9.76 3.18 -14.81
C GLY A 43 9.28 4.04 -13.63
N ASN A 44 7.98 4.35 -13.53
CA ASN A 44 7.42 5.17 -12.45
C ASN A 44 6.73 4.30 -11.40
N LYS A 45 6.88 4.64 -10.12
CA LYS A 45 6.22 3.90 -9.04
C LYS A 45 4.70 4.08 -9.12
N ILE A 46 3.98 2.97 -9.11
CA ILE A 46 2.51 2.94 -9.06
C ILE A 46 1.98 2.23 -7.82
N ALA A 47 2.78 1.43 -7.12
CA ALA A 47 2.39 0.88 -5.83
C ALA A 47 3.60 0.69 -4.92
N GLY A 48 3.36 0.79 -3.63
CA GLY A 48 4.34 0.44 -2.61
C GLY A 48 3.69 0.28 -1.26
N ALA A 49 4.45 -0.24 -0.30
CA ALA A 49 3.98 -0.49 1.04
C ALA A 49 5.03 -0.25 2.10
N ALA A 50 4.55 0.08 3.30
CA ALA A 50 5.32 0.06 4.52
C ALA A 50 4.97 -1.21 5.32
N GLN A 51 5.95 -1.73 6.05
CA GLN A 51 5.80 -2.89 6.91
C GLN A 51 6.12 -2.53 8.36
N ARG A 52 5.29 -3.00 9.29
CA ARG A 52 5.58 -2.98 10.72
C ARG A 52 5.41 -4.38 11.29
N ARG A 53 6.43 -4.87 12.00
CA ARG A 53 6.42 -6.18 12.67
C ARG A 53 6.63 -6.03 14.16
N ASN A 54 5.93 -6.81 14.96
CA ASN A 54 6.17 -7.02 16.38
C ASN A 54 6.16 -8.53 16.70
N ARG A 55 6.15 -8.89 17.99
CA ARG A 55 6.12 -10.29 18.43
C ARG A 55 4.81 -11.00 18.06
N ASP A 56 3.72 -10.25 17.96
CA ASP A 56 2.35 -10.76 17.80
C ASP A 56 1.93 -10.85 16.33
N GLY A 57 2.67 -10.19 15.43
CA GLY A 57 2.36 -10.24 14.01
C GLY A 57 3.05 -9.19 13.16
N MET A 58 2.51 -9.03 11.96
CA MET A 58 3.02 -8.12 10.94
C MET A 58 1.86 -7.40 10.26
N LEU A 59 2.00 -6.09 10.11
CA LEU A 59 1.15 -5.25 9.29
C LEU A 59 1.93 -4.85 8.04
N ILE A 60 1.33 -5.08 6.88
CA ILE A 60 1.77 -4.52 5.61
C ILE A 60 0.64 -3.60 5.14
N GLN A 61 0.94 -2.33 4.97
CA GLN A 61 -0.02 -1.35 4.46
C GLN A 61 0.61 -0.60 3.29
N GLY A 62 -0.12 -0.51 2.19
CA GLY A 62 0.35 0.15 0.98
C GLY A 62 -0.67 1.08 0.35
N SER A 63 -0.29 1.62 -0.79
CA SER A 63 -1.14 2.45 -1.63
C SER A 63 -0.84 2.17 -3.09
N VAL A 64 -1.85 2.29 -3.93
CA VAL A 64 -1.78 2.12 -5.38
C VAL A 64 -2.23 3.42 -6.05
N GLN A 65 -1.43 3.93 -6.98
CA GLN A 65 -1.71 5.08 -7.85
C GLN A 65 -1.53 4.65 -9.30
N ALA A 66 -2.57 4.06 -9.88
CA ALA A 66 -2.50 3.43 -11.19
C ALA A 66 -3.22 4.20 -12.32
N LYS A 67 -3.59 5.47 -12.10
CA LYS A 67 -4.30 6.28 -13.13
C LYS A 67 -3.57 6.30 -14.48
N ALA A 68 -2.24 6.32 -14.46
CA ALA A 68 -1.41 6.35 -15.67
C ALA A 68 -1.48 5.05 -16.51
N THR A 69 -1.97 3.94 -15.93
CA THR A 69 -2.09 2.65 -16.64
C THR A 69 -3.34 2.57 -17.52
N GLY A 70 -4.31 3.46 -17.32
CA GLY A 70 -5.60 3.43 -18.02
C GLY A 70 -6.53 2.29 -17.58
N ILE A 71 -6.13 1.50 -16.58
CA ILE A 71 -6.94 0.40 -16.04
C ILE A 71 -8.22 0.92 -15.38
N ASP A 72 -9.31 0.19 -15.57
CA ASP A 72 -10.51 0.40 -14.77
C ASP A 72 -10.29 -0.14 -13.35
N ARG A 73 -10.72 0.63 -12.35
CA ARG A 73 -10.49 0.28 -10.94
C ARG A 73 -11.25 -0.99 -10.55
N GLU A 74 -12.50 -1.13 -10.97
CA GLU A 74 -13.35 -2.25 -10.60
C GLU A 74 -12.82 -3.55 -11.22
N ALA A 75 -12.41 -3.49 -12.50
CA ALA A 75 -11.76 -4.62 -13.17
C ALA A 75 -10.49 -5.09 -12.42
N TRP A 76 -9.66 -4.14 -11.95
CA TRP A 76 -8.46 -4.46 -11.18
C TRP A 76 -8.79 -5.04 -9.79
N GLU A 77 -9.81 -4.52 -9.10
CA GLU A 77 -10.26 -5.06 -7.81
C GLU A 77 -10.78 -6.50 -7.95
N ILE A 78 -11.52 -6.81 -9.02
CA ILE A 78 -11.94 -8.18 -9.33
C ILE A 78 -10.72 -9.09 -9.52
N ALA A 79 -9.71 -8.65 -10.28
CA ALA A 79 -8.49 -9.42 -10.49
C ALA A 79 -7.71 -9.66 -9.18
N MET A 80 -7.64 -8.66 -8.29
CA MET A 80 -7.03 -8.80 -6.97
C MET A 80 -7.71 -9.87 -6.14
N LEU A 81 -9.05 -9.88 -6.13
CA LEU A 81 -9.84 -10.78 -5.28
C LEU A 81 -10.01 -12.20 -5.85
N ALA A 82 -9.78 -12.40 -7.16
CA ALA A 82 -10.00 -13.67 -7.82
C ALA A 82 -9.07 -14.80 -7.35
N GLU A 83 -7.85 -14.47 -6.91
CA GLU A 83 -6.82 -15.46 -6.56
C GLU A 83 -6.67 -15.70 -5.05
N SER A 84 -7.59 -15.21 -4.23
CA SER A 84 -7.44 -15.27 -2.77
C SER A 84 -8.76 -15.50 -2.07
N ASP A 85 -8.75 -16.41 -1.09
CA ASP A 85 -9.83 -16.48 -0.11
C ASP A 85 -9.78 -15.21 0.73
N TRP A 86 -10.78 -14.36 0.55
CA TRP A 86 -10.91 -13.11 1.28
C TRP A 86 -12.25 -13.07 2.00
N SER A 87 -12.27 -12.32 3.09
CA SER A 87 -13.48 -11.96 3.81
C SER A 87 -13.40 -10.50 4.16
N GLU A 88 -14.50 -9.77 4.01
CA GLU A 88 -14.60 -8.41 4.51
C GLU A 88 -14.30 -8.41 6.00
N TRP A 89 -13.28 -7.64 6.41
CA TRP A 89 -12.95 -7.53 7.82
C TRP A 89 -13.85 -6.50 8.47
N GLN A 90 -14.70 -6.95 9.39
CA GLN A 90 -15.55 -6.09 10.20
C GLN A 90 -14.94 -5.95 11.59
N PRO A 91 -14.21 -4.86 11.89
CA PRO A 91 -13.64 -4.65 13.21
C PRO A 91 -14.73 -4.44 14.26
N ALA A 92 -14.50 -4.94 15.48
CA ALA A 92 -15.37 -4.67 16.61
C ALA A 92 -15.40 -3.16 16.94
N GLU A 93 -16.52 -2.67 17.48
CA GLU A 93 -16.68 -1.27 17.89
C GLU A 93 -15.61 -0.82 18.89
N SER A 94 -15.19 -1.72 19.80
CA SER A 94 -14.10 -1.47 20.73
C SER A 94 -12.78 -1.16 20.01
N PHE A 95 -12.45 -1.92 18.95
CA PHE A 95 -11.27 -1.69 18.15
C PHE A 95 -11.30 -0.32 17.47
N ILE A 96 -12.44 0.05 16.88
CA ILE A 96 -12.62 1.37 16.25
C ILE A 96 -12.50 2.51 17.28
N THR A 97 -13.08 2.32 18.47
CA THR A 97 -13.01 3.28 19.57
C THR A 97 -11.55 3.48 20.02
N GLU A 98 -10.81 2.40 20.25
CA GLU A 98 -9.41 2.43 20.66
C GLU A 98 -8.52 3.07 19.58
N ALA A 99 -8.72 2.69 18.31
CA ALA A 99 -7.99 3.26 17.17
C ALA A 99 -8.23 4.77 17.05
N THR A 100 -9.48 5.21 17.19
CA THR A 100 -9.85 6.64 17.16
C THR A 100 -9.21 7.39 18.34
N ALA A 101 -9.31 6.84 19.56
CA ALA A 101 -8.71 7.46 20.73
C ALA A 101 -7.18 7.59 20.60
N LEU A 102 -6.51 6.57 20.04
CA LEU A 102 -5.08 6.61 19.75
C LEU A 102 -4.72 7.64 18.67
N ALA A 103 -5.52 7.71 17.60
CA ALA A 103 -5.36 8.72 16.54
C ALA A 103 -5.42 10.14 17.11
N SER A 104 -6.44 10.46 17.90
CA SER A 104 -6.62 11.79 18.50
C SER A 104 -5.57 12.12 19.56
N SER A 105 -5.25 11.19 20.46
CA SER A 105 -4.34 11.46 21.59
C SER A 105 -2.86 11.50 21.19
N LYS A 106 -2.46 10.74 20.16
CA LYS A 106 -1.06 10.58 19.79
C LYS A 106 -0.74 11.11 18.40
N TYR A 107 -1.43 10.62 17.37
CA TYR A 107 -1.05 10.89 15.99
C TYR A 107 -1.49 12.29 15.50
N ALA A 108 -2.54 12.87 16.12
CA ALA A 108 -2.92 14.27 15.88
C ALA A 108 -2.05 15.28 16.66
N ALA A 109 -1.29 14.85 17.67
CA ALA A 109 -0.52 15.75 18.51
C ALA A 109 0.71 16.32 17.77
N ALA A 110 0.88 17.65 17.81
CA ALA A 110 2.01 18.33 17.17
C ALA A 110 3.38 17.79 17.63
N ALA A 111 3.50 17.44 18.91
CA ALA A 111 4.72 16.85 19.48
C ALA A 111 5.09 15.50 18.84
N HIS A 112 4.11 14.75 18.30
CA HIS A 112 4.37 13.53 17.55
C HIS A 112 4.84 13.84 16.12
N ASN A 113 4.16 14.78 15.45
CA ASN A 113 4.41 15.12 14.05
C ASN A 113 5.71 15.90 13.83
N GLN A 114 6.19 16.66 14.83
CA GLN A 114 7.47 17.39 14.74
C GLN A 114 8.71 16.50 14.90
N LYS A 115 8.55 15.26 15.41
CA LYS A 115 9.66 14.28 15.57
C LYS A 115 9.79 13.34 14.36
N ARG A 116 8.97 13.53 13.34
CA ARG A 116 8.81 12.64 12.18
C ARG A 116 9.46 13.23 10.95
#